data_AF-A0A9W6XDK4-F1
#
_entry.id   AF-A0A9W6XDK4-F1
#
_cell.length_a   1.000
_cell.length_b   1.000
_cell.length_c   1.000
_cell.angle_alpha   90.00
_cell.angle_beta   90.00
_cell.angle_gamma   90.00
#
_symmetry.space_group_name_H-M   'P 1'
#
loop_
_entity.id
_entity.type
_entity.pdbx_description
1 polymer ?
#
loop_
_entity_poly.entity_id
_entity_poly.type
_entity_poly.pdbx_seq_one_letter_code
_entity_poly.pdbx_strand_id
1 'polypeptide(L)'
;MAARQGLKSLTGIGVYDSDSDVKNEGGRLTMYDVKKGAKRALSYAKRKGILTDVVDSGEKYLLSKATKPEHEHLIKSLRGEVHRRYGVGVDKKGKKFAKGSQEAKDHMAKLRAMRKSGGSFRS
;
A
#
# COMPACT_ATOMS: atom_id res chain seq x y z
N MET A 1 29.61 11.17 17.19
CA MET A 1 29.34 9.74 17.51
C MET A 1 27.90 9.42 17.94
N ALA A 2 27.02 10.39 18.22
CA ALA A 2 25.65 10.13 18.71
C ALA A 2 24.71 9.39 17.73
N ALA A 3 24.73 9.75 16.45
CA ALA A 3 23.90 9.09 15.43
C ALA A 3 24.25 7.60 15.24
N ARG A 4 25.53 7.24 15.43
CA ARG A 4 26.02 5.86 15.29
C ARG A 4 25.58 4.97 16.45
N GLN A 5 25.61 5.49 17.68
CA GLN A 5 25.09 4.77 18.85
C GLN A 5 23.57 4.65 18.84
N GLY A 6 22.85 5.69 18.40
CA GLY A 6 21.40 5.64 18.24
C GLY A 6 20.94 4.61 17.20
N LEU A 7 21.67 4.48 16.09
CA LEU A 7 21.43 3.40 15.12
C LEU A 7 21.71 2.03 15.74
N LYS A 8 22.81 1.85 16.48
CA LYS A 8 23.14 0.59 17.17
C LYS A 8 22.06 0.20 18.20
N SER A 9 21.56 1.14 19.00
CA SER A 9 20.52 0.86 20.01
C SER A 9 19.15 0.55 19.40
N LEU A 10 18.82 1.17 18.26
CA LEU A 10 17.53 0.95 17.59
C LEU A 10 17.51 -0.31 16.71
N THR A 11 18.65 -0.73 16.20
CA THR A 11 18.71 -1.79 15.17
C THR A 11 19.53 -3.01 15.59
N GLY A 12 20.34 -2.91 16.65
CA GLY A 12 21.32 -3.94 17.04
C GLY A 12 22.52 -4.04 16.09
N ILE A 13 22.67 -3.11 15.14
CA ILE A 13 23.69 -3.15 14.09
C ILE A 13 24.92 -2.36 14.54
N GLY A 14 26.07 -3.03 14.64
CA GLY A 14 27.36 -2.39 14.82
C GLY A 14 27.95 -1.94 13.49
N VAL A 15 28.59 -0.77 13.45
CA VAL A 15 29.46 -0.36 12.32
C VAL A 15 30.83 -0.98 12.57
N TYR A 16 31.34 -1.74 11.59
CA TYR A 16 32.68 -2.33 11.65
C TYR A 16 33.72 -1.22 11.69
N ASP A 17 34.53 -1.17 12.75
CA ASP A 17 35.82 -0.48 12.72
C ASP A 17 36.86 -1.59 12.56
N SER A 18 37.56 -1.61 11.43
CA SER A 18 38.41 -2.73 11.03
C SER A 18 39.60 -2.98 11.96
N ASP A 19 39.87 -2.08 12.92
CA ASP A 19 41.01 -2.10 13.84
C ASP A 19 40.65 -2.36 15.32
N SER A 20 39.40 -2.71 15.65
CA SER A 20 39.03 -2.96 17.05
C SER A 20 38.87 -4.45 17.36
N ASP A 21 39.77 -5.00 18.19
CA ASP A 21 39.72 -6.33 18.85
C ASP A 21 38.54 -6.49 19.84
N VAL A 22 37.45 -5.73 19.65
CA VAL A 22 36.26 -5.80 20.47
C VAL A 22 35.33 -6.85 19.88
N LYS A 23 34.98 -7.87 20.67
CA LYS A 23 33.97 -8.87 20.30
C LYS A 23 32.73 -8.16 19.77
N ASN A 24 32.51 -8.28 18.46
CA ASN A 24 31.46 -7.58 17.73
C ASN A 24 30.07 -8.09 18.17
N GLU A 25 29.48 -7.44 19.17
CA GLU A 25 28.12 -7.72 19.68
C GLU A 25 26.99 -7.25 18.74
N GLY A 26 27.32 -6.80 17.52
CA GLY A 26 26.35 -6.35 16.53
C GLY A 26 26.14 -7.37 15.42
N GLY A 27 24.89 -7.80 15.21
CA GLY A 27 24.55 -8.78 14.16
C GLY A 27 24.85 -8.24 12.75
N ARG A 28 25.44 -9.09 11.90
CA ARG A 28 25.68 -8.78 10.48
C ARG A 28 24.34 -8.57 9.76
N LEU A 29 24.14 -7.42 9.14
CA LEU A 29 23.01 -7.17 8.25
C LEU A 29 23.19 -8.00 6.98
N THR A 30 22.39 -9.05 6.82
CA THR A 30 22.42 -9.84 5.59
C THR A 30 21.50 -9.23 4.54
N MET A 31 21.76 -9.51 3.26
CA MET A 31 20.84 -9.13 2.17
C MET A 31 19.43 -9.72 2.38
N TYR A 32 19.33 -10.84 3.10
CA TYR A 32 18.06 -11.44 3.48
C TYR A 32 17.27 -10.53 4.43
N ASP A 33 17.91 -9.96 5.44
CA ASP A 33 17.28 -9.06 6.41
C ASP A 33 16.82 -7.76 5.76
N VAL A 34 17.64 -7.20 4.85
CA VAL A 34 17.26 -6.04 4.04
C VAL A 34 16.02 -6.36 3.20
N LYS A 35 16.02 -7.48 2.48
CA LYS A 35 14.87 -7.94 1.68
C LYS A 35 13.61 -8.13 2.52
N LYS A 36 13.75 -8.67 3.73
CA LYS A 36 12.65 -8.86 4.69
C LYS A 36 12.11 -7.53 5.20
N GLY A 37 12.98 -6.58 5.54
CA GLY A 37 12.62 -5.22 5.94
C GLY A 37 11.89 -4.48 4.82
N ALA A 38 12.43 -4.51 3.61
CA ALA A 38 11.83 -3.89 2.43
C ALA A 38 10.44 -4.44 2.11
N LYS A 39 10.26 -5.77 2.17
CA LYS A 39 8.93 -6.40 2.00
C LYS A 39 7.92 -5.92 3.04
N ARG A 40 8.33 -5.84 4.32
CA ARG A 40 7.46 -5.34 5.40
C ARG A 40 7.06 -3.88 5.18
N ALA A 41 8.02 -3.04 4.82
CA ALA A 41 7.77 -1.63 4.52
C ALA A 41 6.80 -1.48 3.33
N LEU A 42 6.99 -2.24 2.25
CA LEU A 42 6.11 -2.25 1.09
C LEU A 42 4.67 -2.66 1.46
N SER A 43 4.51 -3.74 2.22
CA SER A 43 3.19 -4.19 2.70
C SER A 43 2.51 -3.14 3.57
N TYR A 44 3.26 -2.47 4.44
CA TYR A 44 2.76 -1.38 5.28
C TYR A 44 2.29 -0.19 4.43
N ALA A 45 3.11 0.26 3.48
CA ALA A 45 2.80 1.38 2.60
C ALA A 45 1.55 1.11 1.73
N LYS A 46 1.39 -0.12 1.22
CA LYS A 46 0.15 -0.54 0.53
C LYS A 46 -1.07 -0.51 1.46
N ARG A 47 -0.96 -1.07 2.67
CA ARG A 47 -2.07 -1.12 3.64
C ARG A 47 -2.52 0.27 4.10
N LYS A 48 -1.57 1.18 4.30
CA LYS A 48 -1.84 2.55 4.76
C LYS A 48 -2.28 3.50 3.65
N GLY A 49 -2.28 3.07 2.39
CA GLY A 49 -2.69 3.89 1.27
C GLY A 49 -1.63 4.88 0.78
N ILE A 50 -0.44 4.92 1.38
CA ILE A 50 0.63 5.87 1.03
C ILE A 50 0.98 5.79 -0.46
N LEU A 51 1.11 4.58 -1.01
CA LEU A 51 1.40 4.39 -2.44
C LEU A 51 0.23 4.81 -3.34
N THR A 52 -1.00 4.62 -2.87
CA THR A 52 -2.21 5.06 -3.56
C THR A 52 -2.29 6.59 -3.60
N ASP A 53 -1.99 7.26 -2.50
CA ASP A 53 -2.01 8.72 -2.39
C ASP A 53 -0.98 9.37 -3.34
N VAL A 54 0.21 8.77 -3.44
CA VAL A 54 1.25 9.23 -4.38
C VAL A 54 0.80 9.05 -5.83
N VAL A 55 0.22 7.90 -6.18
CA VAL A 55 -0.31 7.64 -7.53
C VAL A 55 -1.43 8.62 -7.88
N ASP A 56 -2.34 8.90 -6.95
CA ASP A 56 -3.44 9.85 -7.15
C ASP A 56 -2.94 11.29 -7.30
N SER A 57 -1.90 11.66 -6.54
CA SER A 57 -1.26 12.98 -6.67
C SER A 57 -0.56 13.12 -8.02
N GLY A 58 0.13 12.08 -8.47
CA GLY A 58 0.77 12.03 -9.79
C GLY A 58 -0.24 12.13 -10.93
N GLU A 59 -1.36 11.41 -10.85
CA GLU A 59 -2.43 11.50 -11.84
C GLU A 59 -3.00 12.92 -11.92
N LYS A 60 -3.33 13.54 -10.79
CA LYS A 60 -3.84 14.93 -10.76
C LYS A 60 -2.85 15.90 -11.37
N TYR A 61 -1.57 15.74 -11.07
CA TYR A 61 -0.51 16.56 -11.66
C TYR A 61 -0.47 16.40 -13.18
N LEU A 62 -0.48 15.16 -13.69
CA LEU A 62 -0.44 14.89 -15.12
C LEU A 62 -1.70 15.41 -15.84
N LEU A 63 -2.88 15.26 -15.24
CA LEU A 63 -4.13 15.83 -15.76
C LEU A 63 -4.08 17.35 -15.82
N SER A 64 -3.50 18.01 -14.81
CA SER A 64 -3.35 19.48 -14.80
C SER A 64 -2.44 20.02 -15.92
N LYS A 65 -1.58 19.16 -16.49
CA LYS A 65 -0.67 19.48 -17.59
C LYS A 65 -1.18 19.01 -18.95
N ALA A 66 -2.24 18.20 -18.96
CA ALA A 66 -2.83 17.69 -20.19
C ALA A 66 -3.59 18.81 -20.89
N THR A 67 -3.20 19.12 -22.13
CA THR A 67 -3.85 20.15 -22.97
C THR A 67 -4.82 19.54 -23.99
N LYS A 68 -4.75 18.22 -24.22
CA LYS A 68 -5.59 17.49 -25.18
C LYS A 68 -6.38 16.39 -24.47
N PRO A 69 -7.62 16.11 -24.92
CA PRO A 69 -8.48 15.10 -24.31
C PRO A 69 -7.92 13.67 -24.42
N GLU A 70 -7.15 13.37 -25.46
CA GLU A 70 -6.49 12.07 -25.65
C GLU A 70 -5.50 11.75 -24.52
N HIS A 71 -4.79 12.77 -24.02
CA HIS A 71 -3.83 12.60 -22.93
C HIS A 71 -4.52 12.25 -21.62
N GLU A 72 -5.70 12.80 -21.35
CA GLU A 72 -6.47 12.42 -20.17
C GLU A 72 -6.91 10.95 -20.21
N HIS A 73 -7.37 10.49 -21.38
CA HIS A 73 -7.80 9.10 -21.54
C HIS A 73 -6.62 8.14 -21.32
N LEU A 74 -5.46 8.48 -21.88
CA LEU A 74 -4.22 7.71 -21.66
C LEU A 74 -3.82 7.70 -20.18
N ILE A 75 -3.82 8.84 -19.51
CA ILE A 75 -3.48 8.95 -18.07
C ILE A 75 -4.41 8.09 -17.22
N LYS A 76 -5.72 8.16 -17.46
CA LYS A 76 -6.72 7.33 -16.75
C LYS A 76 -6.55 5.85 -17.04
N SER A 77 -6.21 5.49 -18.28
CA SER A 77 -5.94 4.10 -18.67
C SER A 77 -4.70 3.54 -17.96
N LEU A 78 -3.60 4.30 -17.94
CA LEU A 78 -2.37 3.94 -17.23
C LEU A 78 -2.60 3.78 -15.73
N ARG A 79 -3.43 4.63 -15.12
CA ARG A 79 -3.82 4.47 -13.71
C ARG A 79 -4.52 3.14 -13.45
N GLY A 80 -5.44 2.72 -14.32
CA GLY A 80 -6.09 1.41 -14.24
C GLY A 80 -5.09 0.25 -14.34
N GLU A 81 -4.07 0.38 -15.21
CA GLU A 81 -3.01 -0.62 -15.31
C GLU A 81 -2.13 -0.70 -14.08
N VAL A 82 -1.78 0.45 -13.47
CA VAL A 82 -0.98 0.52 -12.23
C VAL A 82 -1.72 -0.19 -11.09
N HIS A 83 -3.03 0.06 -10.96
CA HIS A 83 -3.85 -0.68 -10.01
C HIS A 83 -3.86 -2.18 -10.29
N ARG A 84 -4.12 -2.60 -11.54
CA ARG A 84 -4.15 -4.02 -11.92
C ARG A 84 -2.83 -4.75 -11.63
N ARG A 85 -1.69 -4.15 -11.93
CA ARG A 85 -0.37 -4.80 -11.80
C ARG A 85 0.18 -4.76 -10.38
N TYR A 86 -0.04 -3.65 -9.68
CA TYR A 86 0.65 -3.39 -8.42
C TYR A 86 -0.29 -3.32 -7.20
N GLY A 87 -1.61 -3.27 -7.41
CA GLY A 87 -2.62 -3.17 -6.35
C GLY A 87 -2.53 -1.85 -5.58
N VAL A 88 -2.12 -0.77 -6.24
CA VAL A 88 -2.00 0.59 -5.70
C VAL A 88 -2.67 1.57 -6.67
N GLY A 89 -3.27 2.63 -6.16
CA GLY A 89 -4.24 3.40 -6.97
C GLY A 89 -5.65 2.82 -6.85
N VAL A 90 -6.62 3.52 -7.46
CA VAL A 90 -8.07 3.43 -7.22
C VAL A 90 -8.60 2.21 -6.49
N ASP A 91 -9.14 2.42 -5.29
CA ASP A 91 -10.38 1.79 -4.85
C ASP A 91 -11.22 2.76 -4.02
N LYS A 92 -12.40 3.13 -4.52
CA LYS A 92 -13.48 3.77 -3.73
C LYS A 92 -14.85 3.18 -4.05
N LYS A 93 -15.06 1.87 -3.84
CA LYS A 93 -16.38 1.30 -3.54
C LYS A 93 -16.26 0.11 -2.60
N GLY A 94 -16.13 0.43 -1.33
CA GLY A 94 -16.21 -0.53 -0.24
C GLY A 94 -15.96 0.19 1.05
N LYS A 95 -16.93 0.98 1.54
CA LYS A 95 -16.99 1.25 2.98
C LYS A 95 -16.96 -0.13 3.63
N LYS A 96 -15.83 -0.52 4.22
CA LYS A 96 -15.82 -1.66 5.14
C LYS A 96 -16.66 -1.18 6.31
N PHE A 97 -17.95 -1.48 6.24
CA PHE A 97 -18.85 -1.12 7.32
C PHE A 97 -18.33 -1.79 8.59
N ALA A 98 -18.30 -1.05 9.69
CA ALA A 98 -17.96 -1.64 10.98
C ALA A 98 -18.92 -2.82 11.24
N LYS A 99 -18.39 -3.93 11.75
CA LYS A 99 -19.16 -5.16 11.98
C LYS A 99 -20.35 -4.83 12.89
N GLY A 100 -21.57 -5.01 12.38
CA GLY A 100 -22.81 -4.74 13.11
C GLY A 100 -23.36 -3.31 13.00
N SER A 101 -22.70 -2.40 12.25
CA SER A 101 -23.21 -1.05 12.04
C SER A 101 -24.54 -1.03 11.30
N GLN A 102 -25.33 0.03 11.51
CA GLN A 102 -26.61 0.21 10.81
C GLN A 102 -26.40 0.28 9.30
N GLU A 103 -25.38 1.01 8.83
CA GLU A 103 -25.01 1.08 7.42
C GLU A 103 -24.72 -0.32 6.81
N ALA A 104 -24.13 -1.25 7.58
CA ALA A 104 -23.89 -2.62 7.12
C ALA A 104 -25.21 -3.38 6.94
N LYS A 105 -26.14 -3.23 7.89
CA LYS A 105 -27.45 -3.88 7.87
C LYS A 105 -28.28 -3.38 6.69
N ASP A 106 -28.27 -2.07 6.44
CA ASP A 106 -29.02 -1.43 5.35
C ASP A 106 -28.47 -1.84 3.98
N HIS A 107 -27.14 -1.91 3.85
CA HIS A 107 -26.49 -2.44 2.64
C HIS A 107 -26.87 -3.91 2.37
N MET A 108 -26.88 -4.75 3.42
CA MET A 108 -27.30 -6.15 3.31
C MET A 108 -28.78 -6.30 3.02
N ALA A 109 -29.64 -5.44 3.56
CA ALA A 109 -31.07 -5.41 3.26
C ALA A 109 -31.31 -5.05 1.79
N LYS A 110 -30.59 -4.05 1.26
CA LYS A 110 -30.62 -3.68 -0.16
C LYS A 110 -30.19 -4.83 -1.08
N LEU A 111 -29.10 -5.52 -0.73
CA LEU A 111 -28.65 -6.70 -1.49
C LEU A 111 -29.68 -7.85 -1.45
N ARG A 112 -30.33 -8.09 -0.31
CA ARG A 112 -31.40 -9.09 -0.20
C ARG A 112 -32.63 -8.71 -1.03
N ALA A 113 -33.01 -7.43 -1.06
CA ALA A 113 -34.11 -6.95 -1.89
C ALA A 113 -33.80 -7.14 -3.38
N MET A 114 -32.58 -6.81 -3.82
CA MET A 114 -32.12 -7.03 -5.20
C MET A 114 -32.06 -8.52 -5.58
N ARG A 115 -31.73 -9.40 -4.64
CA ARG A 115 -31.77 -10.86 -4.85
C ARG A 115 -33.19 -11.41 -5.01
N LYS A 116 -34.20 -10.78 -4.42
CA LYS A 116 -35.60 -11.21 -4.58
C LYS A 116 -36.18 -10.90 -5.96
N SER A 117 -35.64 -9.91 -6.67
CA SER A 117 -36.09 -9.56 -8.03
C SER A 117 -35.35 -10.29 -9.16
N GLY A 118 -34.25 -10.98 -8.85
CA GLY A 118 -33.41 -11.70 -9.83
C GLY A 118 -33.33 -13.18 -9.53
N GLY A 119 -34.40 -13.92 -9.84
CA GLY A 119 -34.41 -15.37 -9.72
C GLY A 119 -33.59 -16.04 -10.84
N SER A 120 -32.51 -16.74 -10.48
CA SER A 120 -32.06 -17.94 -11.21
C SER A 120 -31.11 -18.78 -10.35
N PHE A 121 -31.67 -19.58 -9.46
CA PHE A 121 -31.18 -20.95 -9.35
C PHE A 121 -32.08 -21.76 -10.29
N ARG A 122 -31.62 -21.99 -11.52
CA ARG A 122 -32.14 -23.10 -12.30
C ARG A 122 -31.53 -24.35 -11.69
N SER A 123 -32.39 -25.18 -11.11
CA SER A 123 -32.18 -26.59 -10.82
C SER A 123 -31.53 -27.33 -11.98
#